data_AF-A0A7S1SZY2-F1
#
_entry.id   AF-A0A7S1SZY2-F1
#
_cell.length_a   1.000
_cell.length_b   1.000
_cell.length_c   1.000
_cell.angle_alpha   90.00
_cell.angle_beta   90.00
_cell.angle_gamma   90.00
#
_symmetry.space_group_name_H-M   'P 1'
#
loop_
_entity.id
_entity.type
_entity.pdbx_description
1 polymer ?
#
loop_
_entity_poly.entity_id
_entity_poly.type
_entity_poly.pdbx_seq_one_letter_code
_entity_poly.pdbx_strand_id
1 'polypeptide(L)'
;MDALKRSMKWDEEVYGLEYDLDLFNIVAVDDFNMGAMENKSLNIFNSRLVLATPDTATDGDYSGIERVVAHEYFHNWTGNRVTCRDWFQLSLKEGLTV
;
A
#
# COMPACT_ATOMS: atom_id res chain seq x y z
N MET A 1 5.74 -9.44 -6.16
CA MET A 1 5.19 -8.18 -6.71
C MET A 1 3.79 -8.33 -7.30
N ASP A 2 3.15 -9.50 -7.25
CA ASP A 2 1.83 -9.68 -7.87
C ASP A 2 0.71 -8.96 -7.13
N ALA A 3 0.81 -8.82 -5.81
CA ALA A 3 -0.13 -8.04 -4.99
C ALA A 3 -0.27 -6.61 -5.55
N LEU A 4 0.84 -5.89 -5.75
CA LEU A 4 0.82 -4.52 -6.31
C LEU A 4 0.12 -4.47 -7.67
N LYS A 5 0.45 -5.38 -8.60
CA LYS A 5 -0.18 -5.42 -9.93
C LYS A 5 -1.69 -5.66 -9.84
N ARG A 6 -2.12 -6.53 -8.92
CA ARG A 6 -3.55 -6.76 -8.66
C ARG A 6 -4.22 -5.53 -8.06
N SER A 7 -3.57 -4.83 -7.14
CA SER A 7 -4.07 -3.58 -6.56
C SER A 7 -4.27 -2.50 -7.62
N MET A 8 -3.27 -2.29 -8.49
CA MET A 8 -3.36 -1.35 -9.62
C MET A 8 -4.55 -1.65 -10.52
N LYS A 9 -4.61 -2.90 -11.00
CA LYS A 9 -5.69 -3.35 -11.88
C LYS A 9 -7.07 -3.24 -11.22
N TRP A 10 -7.17 -3.58 -9.94
CA TRP A 10 -8.42 -3.51 -9.21
C TRP A 10 -8.91 -2.07 -9.06
N ASP A 11 -8.03 -1.12 -8.76
CA ASP A 11 -8.39 0.30 -8.61
C ASP A 11 -8.85 0.92 -9.94
N GLU A 12 -8.23 0.50 -11.05
CA GLU A 12 -8.68 0.82 -12.41
C GLU A 12 -10.08 0.25 -12.71
N GLU A 13 -10.29 -1.04 -12.42
CA GLU A 13 -11.56 -1.73 -12.74
C GLU A 13 -12.73 -1.28 -11.85
N VAL A 14 -12.48 -0.96 -10.58
CA VAL A 14 -13.52 -0.67 -9.58
C VAL A 14 -13.79 0.83 -9.44
N TYR A 15 -12.74 1.65 -9.40
CA TYR A 15 -12.88 3.09 -9.17
C TYR A 15 -12.45 3.95 -10.35
N GLY A 16 -11.87 3.36 -11.41
CA GLY A 16 -11.39 4.12 -12.57
C GLY A 16 -10.15 4.95 -12.27
N LEU A 17 -9.31 4.48 -11.34
CA LEU A 17 -8.20 5.23 -10.77
C LEU A 17 -6.85 4.69 -11.27
N GLU A 18 -6.39 5.22 -12.40
CA GLU A 18 -5.09 4.89 -12.96
C GLU A 18 -3.94 5.50 -12.15
N TYR A 19 -2.78 4.83 -12.15
CA TYR A 19 -1.56 5.39 -11.59
C TYR A 19 -1.02 6.54 -12.46
N ASP A 20 -0.41 7.54 -11.82
CA ASP A 20 -0.10 8.84 -12.43
C ASP A 20 1.40 9.10 -12.67
N LEU A 21 2.26 8.10 -12.47
CA LEU A 21 3.72 8.19 -12.69
C LEU A 21 4.25 6.97 -13.45
N ASP A 22 5.47 7.09 -13.98
CA ASP A 22 6.11 6.03 -14.78
C ASP A 22 6.62 4.86 -13.94
N LEU A 23 6.94 5.10 -12.66
CA LEU A 23 7.58 4.12 -11.78
C LEU A 23 6.92 4.12 -10.40
N PHE A 24 6.71 2.92 -9.88
CA PHE A 24 6.27 2.66 -8.51
C PHE A 24 7.31 1.80 -7.79
N ASN A 25 7.99 2.36 -6.80
CA ASN A 25 9.02 1.66 -6.03
C ASN A 25 8.49 1.21 -4.66
N ILE A 26 8.94 0.03 -4.23
CA ILE A 26 8.72 -0.49 -2.88
C ILE A 26 10.08 -0.81 -2.28
N VAL A 27 10.33 -0.32 -1.07
CA VAL A 27 11.54 -0.64 -0.29
C VAL A 27 11.13 -1.39 0.96
N ALA A 28 11.72 -2.56 1.17
CA ALA A 28 11.56 -3.34 2.40
C ALA A 28 12.70 -3.00 3.37
N VAL A 29 12.35 -2.68 4.62
CA VAL A 29 13.31 -2.43 5.71
C VAL A 29 12.91 -3.23 6.96
N ASP A 30 13.89 -3.73 7.71
CA ASP A 30 13.62 -4.56 8.89
C ASP A 30 13.20 -3.71 10.11
N ASP A 31 13.86 -2.56 10.30
CA ASP A 31 13.57 -1.63 11.39
C ASP A 31 12.54 -0.58 10.96
N PHE A 32 11.26 -0.89 11.18
CA PHE A 32 10.14 0.02 10.88
C PHE A 32 9.07 -0.02 11.95
N ASN A 33 8.70 1.15 12.50
CA ASN A 33 7.72 1.25 13.60
C ASN A 33 6.29 0.92 13.17
N MET A 34 5.93 1.24 11.92
CA MET A 34 4.62 0.97 11.34
C MET A 34 4.67 -0.28 10.46
N GLY A 35 3.53 -0.64 9.86
CA GLY A 35 3.49 -1.71 8.86
C GLY A 35 4.12 -1.28 7.54
N ALA A 36 3.63 -0.17 6.98
CA ALA A 36 4.15 0.43 5.77
C ALA A 36 3.82 1.93 5.75
N MET A 37 4.26 2.62 4.69
CA MET A 37 4.06 4.06 4.51
C MET A 37 3.95 4.41 3.03
N GLU A 38 2.93 5.20 2.70
CA GLU A 38 2.47 5.52 1.35
C GLU A 38 3.26 6.63 0.63
N ASN A 39 4.55 6.79 0.93
CA ASN A 39 5.34 7.87 0.34
C ASN A 39 5.27 7.80 -1.19
N LYS A 40 4.75 8.86 -1.83
CA LYS A 40 4.41 8.86 -3.27
C LYS A 40 5.54 8.29 -4.13
N SER A 41 5.26 7.19 -4.84
CA SER A 41 6.17 6.43 -5.72
C SER A 41 7.33 5.69 -5.06
N LEU A 42 7.49 5.78 -3.73
CA LEU A 42 8.56 5.14 -2.97
C LEU A 42 8.02 4.65 -1.63
N ASN A 43 7.07 3.71 -1.70
CA ASN A 43 6.48 3.18 -0.49
C ASN A 43 7.54 2.39 0.31
N ILE A 44 7.53 2.56 1.63
CA ILE A 44 8.47 1.90 2.53
C ILE A 44 7.68 0.94 3.40
N PHE A 45 8.08 -0.32 3.41
CA PHE A 45 7.39 -1.38 4.14
C PHE A 45 8.31 -2.01 5.17
N ASN A 46 7.74 -2.39 6.30
CA ASN A 46 8.36 -3.39 7.16
C ASN A 46 8.53 -4.70 6.36
N SER A 47 9.71 -5.31 6.41
CA SER A 47 10.05 -6.48 5.61
C SER A 47 9.10 -7.67 5.82
N ARG A 48 8.50 -7.80 7.01
CA ARG A 48 7.45 -8.79 7.30
C ARG A 48 6.24 -8.68 6.37
N LEU A 49 5.94 -7.49 5.86
CA LEU A 49 4.80 -7.20 4.98
C LEU A 49 5.18 -7.17 3.50
N VAL A 50 6.35 -7.71 3.14
CA VAL A 50 6.79 -7.85 1.74
C VAL A 50 7.41 -9.22 1.46
N LEU A 51 8.25 -9.72 2.37
CA LEU A 51 9.04 -10.94 2.16
C LEU A 51 8.23 -12.16 2.59
N ALA A 52 7.80 -12.98 1.61
CA ALA A 52 7.13 -14.24 1.86
C ALA A 52 7.61 -15.35 0.94
N THR A 53 7.88 -16.51 1.53
CA THR A 53 8.12 -17.77 0.81
C THR A 53 7.22 -18.87 1.41
N PRO A 54 6.89 -19.94 0.67
CA PRO A 54 6.05 -21.01 1.18
C PRO A 54 6.58 -21.67 2.46
N ASP A 55 7.90 -21.64 2.67
CA ASP A 55 8.55 -22.24 3.83
C ASP A 55 8.57 -21.31 5.06
N THR A 56 8.38 -20.00 4.87
CA THR A 56 8.58 -18.98 5.91
C THR A 56 7.34 -18.16 6.24
N ALA A 57 6.31 -18.18 5.39
CA ALA A 57 5.11 -17.37 5.53
C ALA A 57 3.86 -18.25 5.59
N THR A 58 2.95 -17.92 6.51
CA THR A 58 1.63 -18.55 6.59
C THR A 58 0.67 -17.95 5.57
N ASP A 59 -0.46 -18.62 5.30
CA ASP A 59 -1.55 -18.05 4.47
C ASP A 59 -2.04 -16.70 5.02
N GLY A 60 -2.00 -16.54 6.35
CA GLY A 60 -2.32 -15.28 7.03
C GLY A 60 -1.31 -14.17 6.72
N ASP A 61 -0.02 -14.51 6.65
CA ASP A 61 1.02 -13.55 6.24
C ASP A 61 0.86 -13.16 4.76
N TYR A 62 0.60 -14.13 3.86
CA TYR A 62 0.29 -13.85 2.46
C TYR A 62 -0.92 -12.91 2.29
N SER A 63 -2.01 -13.17 3.03
CA SER A 63 -3.19 -12.31 3.02
C SER A 63 -2.89 -10.91 3.59
N GLY A 64 -2.06 -10.85 4.64
CA GLY A 64 -1.62 -9.59 5.24
C GLY A 64 -0.78 -8.75 4.28
N ILE A 65 0.15 -9.37 3.55
CA ILE A 65 0.95 -8.72 2.50
C ILE A 65 0.04 -8.18 1.41
N GLU A 66 -0.90 -8.99 0.89
CA GLU A 66 -1.82 -8.55 -0.16
C GLU A 66 -2.64 -7.34 0.28
N ARG A 67 -3.22 -7.39 1.49
CA ARG A 67 -4.01 -6.29 2.04
C ARG A 67 -3.18 -5.02 2.23
N VAL A 68 -1.99 -5.11 2.84
CA VAL A 68 -1.20 -3.91 3.14
C VAL A 68 -0.59 -3.33 1.87
N VAL A 69 -0.09 -4.15 0.94
CA VAL A 69 0.39 -3.64 -0.37
C VAL A 69 -0.72 -2.90 -1.12
N ALA A 70 -1.96 -3.41 -1.07
CA ALA A 70 -3.11 -2.75 -1.66
C ALA A 70 -3.43 -1.42 -0.96
N HIS A 71 -3.50 -1.41 0.37
CA HIS A 71 -3.75 -0.22 1.18
C HIS A 71 -2.78 0.92 0.85
N GLU A 72 -1.47 0.65 0.84
CA GLU A 72 -0.47 1.68 0.53
C GLU A 72 -0.52 2.15 -0.93
N TYR A 73 -0.96 1.29 -1.86
CA TYR A 73 -1.17 1.68 -3.25
C TYR A 73 -2.41 2.57 -3.41
N PHE A 74 -3.54 2.22 -2.78
CA PHE A 74 -4.79 2.99 -2.87
C PHE A 74 -4.65 4.40 -2.30
N HIS A 75 -3.80 4.58 -1.29
CA HIS A 75 -3.40 5.89 -0.80
C HIS A 75 -2.81 6.82 -1.89
N ASN A 76 -2.36 6.29 -3.03
CA ASN A 76 -1.99 7.09 -4.19
C ASN A 76 -3.08 8.12 -4.56
N TRP A 77 -4.34 7.71 -4.49
CA TRP A 77 -5.48 8.58 -4.70
C TRP A 77 -6.04 9.14 -3.38
N THR A 78 -6.35 8.27 -2.42
CA THR A 78 -7.02 8.59 -1.15
C THR A 78 -6.03 8.86 -0.02
N GLY A 79 -5.17 9.86 -0.20
CA GLY A 79 -4.19 10.28 0.80
C GLY A 79 -3.08 11.15 0.21
N ASN A 80 -2.67 10.82 -1.01
CA ASN A 80 -1.62 11.53 -1.74
C ASN A 80 -2.20 12.56 -2.71
N ARG A 81 -2.97 12.13 -3.73
CA ARG A 81 -3.57 13.08 -4.71
C ARG A 81 -4.62 13.99 -4.08
N VAL A 82 -5.45 13.43 -3.21
CA VAL A 82 -6.30 14.19 -2.29
C VAL A 82 -5.81 13.92 -0.88
N THR A 83 -5.34 14.97 -0.20
CA THR A 83 -4.71 14.83 1.12
C THR A 83 -5.45 15.59 2.21
N CYS A 84 -5.08 15.33 3.46
CA CYS A 84 -5.67 15.94 4.63
C CYS A 84 -5.26 17.42 4.74
N ARG A 85 -6.24 18.30 4.99
CA ARG A 85 -5.96 19.71 5.30
C ARG A 85 -5.16 19.87 6.61
N ASP A 86 -5.48 19.03 7.59
CA ASP A 86 -4.85 18.98 8.90
C ASP A 86 -4.98 17.56 9.49
N TRP A 87 -4.18 17.26 10.51
CA TRP A 87 -4.09 15.91 11.08
C TRP A 87 -5.34 15.45 11.84
N PHE A 88 -6.26 16.34 12.22
CA PHE A 88 -7.55 15.92 12.77
C PHE A 88 -8.41 15.20 11.73
N GLN A 89 -8.10 15.40 10.44
CA GLN A 89 -8.72 14.71 9.32
C GLN A 89 -8.01 13.39 8.98
N LEU A 90 -7.16 12.82 9.84
CA LEU A 90 -6.43 11.59 9.55
C LEU A 90 -7.37 10.48 9.05
N SER A 91 -8.54 10.34 9.68
CA SER A 91 -9.53 9.34 9.28
C SER A 91 -10.12 9.54 7.87
N LEU A 92 -9.97 10.72 7.26
CA LEU A 92 -10.36 10.95 5.87
C LEU A 92 -9.59 10.04 4.93
N LYS A 93 -8.27 9.97 5.08
CA LYS A 93 -7.42 9.10 4.25
C LYS A 93 -7.38 7.67 4.79
N GLU A 94 -7.16 7.51 6.10
CA GLU A 94 -7.03 6.18 6.71
C GLU A 94 -8.34 5.40 6.64
N GLY A 95 -9.45 6.01 7.08
CA GLY A 95 -10.74 5.32 7.14
C GLY A 95 -11.31 4.99 5.76
N LEU A 96 -10.99 5.77 4.74
CA LEU A 96 -11.41 5.49 3.36
C LEU A 96 -10.53 4.43 2.69
N THR A 97 -9.27 4.27 3.12
CA THR A 97 -8.28 3.40 2.46
C THR A 97 -8.14 2.02 3.12
N VAL A 98 -8.63 1.85 4.36
CA VAL A 98 -8.58 0.58 5.13
C VAL A 98 -9.34 -0.58 4.47
#